data_AF-A0A6P1U901-F1
#
_entry.id   AF-A0A6P1U901-F1
#
_cell.length_a   1.000
_cell.length_b   1.000
_cell.length_c   1.000
_cell.angle_alpha   90.00
_cell.angle_beta   90.00
_cell.angle_gamma   90.00
#
_symmetry.space_group_name_H-M   'P 1'
#
loop_
_entity.id
_entity.type
_entity.pdbx_description
1 polymer ?
#
loop_
_entity_poly.entity_id
_entity_poly.type
_entity_poly.pdbx_seq_one_letter_code
_entity_poly.pdbx_strand_id
1 'polypeptide(L)' 'MAELTQEKVNEMFAEVRSEWDKRVSESGLREEMFIAMDSTGFADEFLYQYQRVKAQVESLGLVMPELVKGLKVSYT' A
#
# COMPACT_ATOMS: atom_id res chain seq x y z
N MET A 1 14.08 17.71 -12.07
CA MET A 1 13.44 16.55 -11.40
C MET A 1 13.32 16.94 -9.95
N ALA A 2 12.11 17.02 -9.39
CA ALA A 2 11.98 17.24 -7.95
C ALA A 2 12.62 16.05 -7.24
N GLU A 3 13.52 16.30 -6.30
CA GLU A 3 14.17 15.26 -5.51
C GLU A 3 13.11 14.63 -4.60
N LEU A 4 12.99 13.30 -4.66
CA LEU A 4 12.09 12.58 -3.78
C LEU A 4 12.70 12.59 -2.37
N THR A 5 12.01 13.18 -1.40
CA THR A 5 12.46 13.26 0.00
C THR A 5 11.66 12.32 0.88
N GLN A 6 12.18 12.00 2.07
CA GLN A 6 11.46 11.19 3.06
C GLN A 6 10.15 11.84 3.49
N GLU A 7 10.12 13.18 3.62
CA GLU A 7 8.91 13.93 3.92
C GLU A 7 7.85 13.71 2.84
N LYS A 8 8.25 13.79 1.55
CA LYS A 8 7.32 13.56 0.46
C LYS A 8 6.80 12.12 0.40
N VAL A 9 7.65 11.15 0.71
CA VAL A 9 7.26 9.74 0.84
C VAL A 9 6.22 9.57 1.96
N ASN A 10 6.43 10.21 3.11
CA ASN A 10 5.49 10.15 4.23
C ASN A 10 4.13 10.78 3.90
N GLU A 11 4.12 11.93 3.20
CA GLU A 11 2.89 12.56 2.72
C GLU A 11 2.12 11.64 1.77
N MET A 12 2.80 11.10 0.75
CA MET A 12 2.18 10.19 -0.21
C MET A 12 1.68 8.92 0.47
N PHE A 13 2.41 8.40 1.45
CA PHE A 13 1.95 7.26 2.24
C PHE A 13 0.64 7.58 2.98
N ALA A 14 0.53 8.76 3.60
CA ALA A 14 -0.69 9.15 4.31
C ALA A 14 -1.91 9.22 3.36
N GLU A 15 -1.72 9.75 2.14
CA GLU A 15 -2.77 9.78 1.11
C GLU A 15 -3.18 8.37 0.68
N VAL A 16 -2.21 7.51 0.38
CA VAL A 16 -2.44 6.12 -0.04
C VAL A 16 -3.12 5.30 1.07
N ARG A 17 -2.66 5.46 2.31
CA ARG A 17 -3.24 4.79 3.48
C ARG A 17 -4.69 5.23 3.70
N SER A 18 -4.99 6.52 3.53
CA SER A 18 -6.35 7.05 3.64
C SER A 18 -7.31 6.43 2.62
N GLU A 19 -6.91 6.31 1.34
CA GLU A 19 -7.74 5.66 0.32
C GLU A 19 -7.93 4.17 0.63
N TRP A 20 -6.88 3.48 1.05
CA TRP A 20 -6.97 2.07 1.47
C TRP A 20 -7.95 1.89 2.64
N ASP A 21 -7.79 2.67 3.70
CA ASP A 21 -8.64 2.61 4.90
C ASP A 21 -10.09 2.93 4.58
N LYS A 22 -10.34 3.88 3.67
CA LYS A 22 -11.67 4.20 3.18
C LYS A 22 -12.31 3.00 2.49
N ARG A 23 -11.59 2.30 1.61
CA ARG A 23 -12.10 1.13 0.89
C ARG A 23 -12.39 -0.05 1.82
N VAL A 24 -11.50 -0.30 2.78
CA VAL A 24 -11.74 -1.29 3.84
C VAL A 24 -12.99 -0.90 4.63
N SER A 25 -13.13 0.36 5.04
CA SER A 25 -14.30 0.84 5.78
C SER A 25 -15.61 0.72 4.98
N GLU A 26 -15.60 1.06 3.69
CA GLU A 26 -16.76 0.98 2.80
C GLU A 26 -17.21 -0.47 2.57
N SER A 27 -16.28 -1.43 2.64
CA SER A 27 -16.61 -2.85 2.55
C SER A 27 -17.37 -3.39 3.78
N GLY A 28 -17.27 -2.70 4.93
CA GLY A 28 -17.81 -3.19 6.20
C GLY A 28 -17.06 -4.39 6.80
N LEU A 29 -15.92 -4.78 6.20
CA LEU A 29 -15.09 -5.90 6.62
C LEU A 29 -13.87 -5.42 7.42
N ARG A 30 -13.27 -6.35 8.18
CA ARG A 30 -11.91 -6.14 8.69
C ARG A 30 -10.91 -6.24 7.55
N GLU A 31 -9.78 -5.54 7.63
CA GLU A 31 -8.75 -5.46 6.58
C GLU A 31 -8.35 -6.84 6.00
N GLU A 32 -8.08 -7.84 6.85
CA GLU A 32 -7.75 -9.21 6.42
C GLU A 32 -8.89 -9.90 5.64
N MET A 33 -10.14 -9.69 6.08
CA MET A 33 -11.32 -10.23 5.40
C MET A 33 -11.59 -9.51 4.09
N PHE A 34 -11.38 -8.18 4.06
CA PHE A 34 -11.48 -7.40 2.84
C PHE A 34 -10.53 -7.93 1.76
N ILE A 35 -9.26 -8.14 2.13
CA ILE A 35 -8.25 -8.69 1.21
C ILE A 35 -8.65 -10.10 0.74
N ALA A 36 -9.07 -10.98 1.64
CA ALA A 36 -9.41 -12.37 1.29
C ALA A 36 -10.71 -12.51 0.49
N MET A 37 -11.65 -11.58 0.64
CA MET A 37 -12.99 -11.67 0.04
C MET A 37 -13.20 -10.70 -1.12
N ASP A 38 -12.23 -9.85 -1.43
CA ASP A 38 -12.36 -8.89 -2.53
C ASP A 38 -12.44 -9.61 -3.88
N SER A 39 -13.67 -9.69 -4.41
CA SER A 39 -13.93 -10.29 -5.72
C SER A 39 -13.67 -9.33 -6.88
N THR A 40 -13.34 -8.06 -6.60
CA THR A 40 -13.10 -7.05 -7.63
C THR A 40 -11.65 -7.04 -8.13
N GLY A 41 -10.73 -7.68 -7.39
CA GLY A 41 -9.29 -7.66 -7.66
C GLY A 41 -8.62 -6.33 -7.29
N PHE A 42 -9.36 -5.42 -6.66
CA PHE A 42 -8.85 -4.15 -6.17
C PHE A 42 -7.76 -4.35 -5.12
N ALA A 43 -7.99 -5.18 -4.11
CA ALA A 43 -7.07 -5.39 -2.99
C ALA A 43 -5.73 -5.93 -3.49
N ASP A 44 -5.76 -6.94 -4.35
CA ASP A 44 -4.56 -7.56 -4.93
C ASP A 44 -3.79 -6.57 -5.80
N GLU A 45 -4.45 -5.87 -6.72
CA GLU A 45 -3.79 -4.90 -7.60
C GLU A 45 -3.21 -3.72 -6.81
N PHE A 46 -3.96 -3.21 -5.84
CA PHE A 46 -3.53 -2.10 -5.00
C PHE A 46 -2.29 -2.48 -4.19
N LEU A 47 -2.30 -3.63 -3.52
CA LEU A 47 -1.17 -4.13 -2.75
C LEU A 47 0.03 -4.43 -3.64
N TYR A 48 -0.19 -4.98 -4.84
CA TYR A 48 0.86 -5.23 -5.81
C TYR A 48 1.56 -3.93 -6.25
N GLN A 49 0.80 -2.90 -6.64
CA GLN A 49 1.39 -1.62 -7.03
C GLN A 49 2.08 -0.94 -5.84
N TYR A 50 1.51 -1.04 -4.63
CA TYR A 50 2.14 -0.52 -3.42
C TYR A 50 3.52 -1.16 -3.19
N GLN A 51 3.64 -2.48 -3.30
CA GLN A 51 4.92 -3.18 -3.11
C GLN A 51 5.95 -2.80 -4.17
N ARG A 52 5.53 -2.60 -5.43
CA ARG A 52 6.43 -2.13 -6.49
C ARG A 52 6.97 -0.73 -6.20
N VAL A 53 6.09 0.20 -5.80
CA VAL A 53 6.50 1.57 -5.44
C VAL A 53 7.38 1.55 -4.21
N LYS A 54 7.04 0.76 -3.18
CA LYS A 54 7.87 0.55 -1.99
C LYS A 54 9.28 0.10 -2.35
N ALA A 55 9.42 -0.93 -3.17
CA ALA A 55 10.73 -1.40 -3.64
C ALA A 55 11.51 -0.31 -4.38
N GLN A 56 10.84 0.49 -5.22
CA GLN A 56 11.48 1.61 -5.91
C GLN A 56 11.93 2.71 -4.95
N VAL A 57 11.09 3.13 -4.01
CA VAL A 57 11.42 4.15 -3.00
C VAL A 57 12.58 3.68 -2.11
N GLU A 58 12.55 2.42 -1.69
CA GLU A 58 13.61 1.82 -0.88
C GLU A 58 14.93 1.67 -1.65
N SER A 59 14.88 1.43 -2.97
CA SER A 59 16.08 1.42 -3.81
C SER A 59 16.79 2.78 -3.89
N LEU A 60 16.08 3.88 -3.58
CA LEU A 60 16.63 5.24 -3.50
C LEU A 60 17.20 5.59 -2.11
N GLY A 61 17.21 4.64 -1.17
CA GLY A 61 17.68 4.84 0.20
C GLY A 61 16.65 5.49 1.14
N LEU A 62 15.40 5.62 0.70
CA LEU A 62 14.28 6.12 1.51
C LEU A 62 13.52 4.96 2.16
N VAL A 63 12.68 5.27 3.14
CA VAL A 63 11.85 4.26 3.82
C VAL A 63 10.40 4.47 3.44
N MET A 64 9.80 3.49 2.76
CA MET A 64 8.37 3.46 2.55
C MET A 64 7.73 2.65 3.69
N PRO A 65 6.70 3.17 4.40
CA PRO A 65 6.06 2.43 5.47
C PRO A 65 5.42 1.09 5.02
N GLU A 66 4.93 0.29 5.96
CA GLU A 66 4.12 -0.88 5.62
C GLU A 66 2.65 -0.49 5.50
N LEU A 67 2.01 -0.82 4.38
CA LEU A 67 0.57 -0.60 4.23
C LEU A 67 -0.23 -1.62 5.04
N VAL A 68 0.07 -2.91 4.93
CA VAL A 68 -0.59 -3.97 5.70
C VAL A 68 0.46 -4.74 6.46
N LYS A 69 0.31 -4.86 7.79
CA LYS A 69 1.28 -5.56 8.63
C LYS A 69 1.28 -7.05 8.31
N GLY A 70 2.47 -7.62 8.13
CA GLY A 70 2.66 -9.07 7.98
C GLY A 70 2.27 -9.65 6.62
N LEU A 71 1.83 -8.83 5.67
CA LEU A 71 1.49 -9.29 4.33
C LEU A 71 2.74 -9.31 3.45
N LYS A 72 3.40 -10.47 3.41
CA LYS A 72 4.45 -10.75 2.42
C LYS A 72 3.78 -11.17 1.11
N VAL A 73 3.68 -10.26 0.16
CA VAL A 73 3.34 -10.62 -1.22
C VAL A 73 4.54 -11.37 -1.79
N SER A 74 4.48 -12.70 -1.80
CA SER A 74 5.50 -13.55 -2.43
C SER A 74 5.18 -13.70 -3.91
N TYR A 75 6.10 -13.24 -4.76
CA TYR A 75 6.08 -13.49 -6.20
C TYR A 75 6.30 -15.00 -6.44
N THR A 76 5.44 -15.63 -7.24
CA THR A 76 5.68 -16.98 -7.78
C THR A 76 5.90 -16.87 -9.27
#